data_AF-A0A7V0Z9C2-F1
#
_entry.id   AF-A0A7V0Z9C2-F1
#
_cell.length_a   1.000
_cell.length_b   1.000
_cell.length_c   1.000
_cell.angle_alpha   90.00
_cell.angle_beta   90.00
_cell.angle_gamma   90.00
#
_symmetry.space_group_name_H-M   'P 1'
#
loop_
_entity.id
_entity.type
_entity.pdbx_description
1 polymer ?
#
loop_
_entity_poly.entity_id
_entity_poly.type
_entity_poly.pdbx_seq_one_letter_code
_entity_poly.pdbx_strand_id
1 'polypeptide(L)'
;MNEPKTERPVVFWDCDDDAEILNYSEKNNAIEMHLDGRDKWDGTITVYGYARMIAPVPDAETVLENIFEGEWEEYVNENWPGRSIRMSQIAQQFVEAIHAEFKPWVCEVVTSEEVDVAEWIAENRPTWLEDRKDKE
;
A
#
# COMPACT_ATOMS: atom_id res chain seq x y z
N MET A 1 16.82 5.90 -14.11
CA MET A 1 17.53 5.23 -13.01
C MET A 1 16.45 4.76 -12.06
N ASN A 2 16.29 3.44 -11.89
CA ASN A 2 15.38 2.93 -10.87
C ASN A 2 16.04 3.19 -9.52
N GLU A 3 15.46 4.08 -8.72
CA GLU A 3 15.86 4.24 -7.33
C GLU A 3 15.84 2.87 -6.65
N PRO A 4 16.81 2.55 -5.79
CA PRO A 4 16.73 1.36 -4.97
C PRO A 4 15.42 1.42 -4.19
N LYS A 5 14.57 0.39 -4.32
CA LYS A 5 13.37 0.22 -3.50
C LYS A 5 13.84 0.30 -2.05
N THR A 6 13.68 1.48 -1.44
CA THR A 6 13.90 1.66 -0.01
C THR A 6 13.03 0.61 0.66
N GLU A 7 13.61 -0.14 1.60
CA GLU A 7 12.87 -1.11 2.41
C GLU A 7 11.79 -0.35 3.18
N ARG A 8 10.62 -0.21 2.56
CA ARG A 8 9.47 0.47 3.16
C ARG A 8 8.96 -0.40 4.29
N PRO A 9 8.54 0.21 5.40
CA PRO A 9 7.94 -0.55 6.48
C PRO A 9 6.69 -1.26 5.98
N VAL A 10 6.54 -2.52 6.40
CA VAL A 10 5.31 -3.28 6.18
C VAL A 10 4.18 -2.63 6.97
N VAL A 11 3.05 -2.41 6.30
CA VAL A 11 1.83 -1.85 6.91
C VAL A 11 0.78 -2.94 7.09
N PHE A 12 0.75 -3.91 6.19
CA PHE A 12 -0.19 -5.03 6.22
C PHE A 12 0.48 -6.36 5.90
N TRP A 13 -0.13 -7.44 6.33
CA TRP A 13 0.31 -8.81 6.09
C TRP A 13 -0.84 -9.63 5.51
N ASP A 14 -0.51 -10.57 4.62
CA ASP A 14 -1.42 -11.60 4.14
C ASP A 14 -0.64 -12.87 3.75
N CYS A 15 -1.32 -13.99 3.58
CA CYS A 15 -0.73 -15.23 3.06
C CYS A 15 -1.12 -15.49 1.59
N ASP A 16 -1.89 -14.58 0.99
CA ASP A 16 -2.16 -14.54 -0.44
C ASP A 16 -1.42 -13.36 -1.08
N ASP A 17 -0.71 -13.60 -2.19
CA ASP A 17 0.12 -12.57 -2.86
C ASP A 17 -0.70 -11.64 -3.78
N ASP A 18 -1.94 -12.03 -4.08
CA ASP A 18 -2.89 -11.27 -4.89
C ASP A 18 -4.10 -10.75 -4.10
N ALA A 19 -4.03 -10.79 -2.76
CA ALA A 19 -5.09 -10.38 -1.86
C ALA A 19 -5.72 -9.02 -2.23
N GLU A 20 -6.99 -9.04 -2.62
CA GLU A 20 -7.72 -7.83 -3.00
C GLU A 20 -7.99 -6.89 -1.79
N ILE A 21 -8.02 -7.45 -0.58
CA ILE A 21 -8.30 -6.73 0.66
C ILE A 21 -7.29 -7.12 1.73
N LEU A 22 -6.50 -6.14 2.18
CA LEU A 22 -5.49 -6.32 3.22
C LEU A 22 -6.04 -5.93 4.59
N ASN A 23 -6.26 -6.93 5.46
CA ASN A 23 -6.95 -6.75 6.74
C ASN A 23 -6.02 -6.76 7.96
N TYR A 24 -4.83 -7.32 7.86
CA TYR A 24 -4.02 -7.63 9.04
C TYR A 24 -2.82 -6.70 9.15
N SER A 25 -2.77 -5.91 10.23
CA SER A 25 -1.60 -5.07 10.53
C SER A 25 -0.45 -5.84 11.19
N GLU A 26 -0.71 -7.07 11.63
CA GLU A 26 0.26 -7.93 12.31
C GLU A 26 0.39 -9.27 11.57
N LYS A 27 1.63 -9.75 11.44
CA LYS A 27 1.97 -10.98 10.73
C LYS A 27 1.22 -12.19 11.30
N ASN A 28 1.20 -12.31 12.63
CA ASN A 28 0.57 -13.44 13.30
C ASN A 28 -0.95 -13.51 13.06
N ASN A 29 -1.63 -12.37 13.01
CA ASN A 29 -3.08 -12.35 12.73
C ASN A 29 -3.39 -12.84 11.31
N ALA A 30 -2.52 -12.51 10.33
CA ALA A 30 -2.66 -13.02 8.96
C ALA A 30 -2.46 -14.54 8.92
N ILE A 31 -1.44 -15.05 9.62
CA ILE A 31 -1.16 -16.49 9.72
C ILE A 31 -2.33 -17.21 10.40
N GLU A 32 -2.80 -16.71 11.55
CA GLU A 32 -3.93 -17.29 12.29
C GLU A 32 -5.17 -17.41 11.42
N MET A 33 -5.55 -16.33 10.74
CA MET A 33 -6.73 -16.33 9.87
C MET A 33 -6.57 -17.21 8.64
N HIS A 34 -5.36 -17.34 8.10
CA HIS A 34 -5.07 -18.24 6.99
C HIS A 34 -5.12 -19.72 7.38
N LEU A 35 -4.77 -20.03 8.63
CA LEU A 35 -4.81 -21.38 9.19
C LEU A 35 -6.17 -21.75 9.78
N ASP A 36 -6.97 -20.76 10.20
CA ASP A 36 -8.34 -21.00 10.64
C ASP A 36 -9.17 -21.62 9.50
N GLY A 37 -10.02 -22.57 9.87
CA GLY A 37 -10.80 -23.37 8.91
C GLY A 37 -10.05 -24.47 8.17
N ARG A 38 -8.71 -24.59 8.27
CA ARG A 38 -7.98 -25.72 7.66
C ARG A 38 -8.19 -27.03 8.40
N ASP A 39 -8.20 -28.12 7.64
CA ASP A 39 -8.29 -29.50 8.15
C ASP A 39 -6.94 -30.08 8.57
N LYS A 40 -5.84 -29.52 8.06
CA LYS A 40 -4.47 -29.93 8.37
C LYS A 40 -3.56 -28.72 8.56
N TRP A 41 -2.63 -28.86 9.49
CA TRP A 41 -1.66 -27.84 9.86
C TRP A 41 -0.22 -28.34 9.66
N ASP A 42 0.04 -28.89 8.48
CA ASP A 42 1.36 -29.39 8.05
C ASP A 42 1.94 -28.54 6.91
N GLY A 43 3.27 -28.51 6.83
CA GLY A 43 4.02 -27.84 5.77
C GLY A 43 4.40 -26.39 6.05
N THR A 44 4.73 -25.68 4.97
CA THR A 44 5.13 -24.27 4.98
C THR A 44 4.07 -23.42 4.31
N ILE A 45 3.90 -22.20 4.80
CA ILE A 45 3.11 -21.15 4.15
C ILE A 45 4.03 -19.96 3.83
N THR A 46 3.70 -19.20 2.78
CA THR A 46 4.37 -17.93 2.51
C THR A 46 3.50 -16.80 3.05
N VAL A 47 4.14 -15.88 3.78
CA VAL A 47 3.49 -14.70 4.34
C VAL A 47 4.12 -13.46 3.72
N TYR A 48 3.29 -12.60 3.17
CA TYR A 48 3.67 -11.41 2.42
C TYR A 48 3.45 -10.17 3.25
N GLY A 49 4.43 -9.27 3.25
CA GLY A 49 4.30 -7.94 3.82
C GLY A 49 4.09 -6.90 2.73
N TYR A 50 3.07 -6.08 2.93
CA TYR A 50 2.60 -5.07 1.98
C TYR A 50 2.84 -3.65 2.51
N ALA A 51 3.20 -2.75 1.60
CA ALA A 51 3.20 -1.32 1.86
C ALA A 51 2.35 -0.59 0.81
N ARG A 52 1.80 0.57 1.16
CA ARG A 52 1.15 1.44 0.15
C ARG A 52 2.16 1.79 -0.94
N MET A 53 1.72 1.76 -2.19
CA MET A 53 2.51 2.26 -3.30
C MET A 53 2.78 3.75 -3.11
N ILE A 54 3.90 4.24 -3.64
CA ILE A 54 4.16 5.68 -3.72
C ILE A 54 3.47 6.18 -4.98
N ALA A 55 2.50 7.08 -4.83
CA ALA A 55 1.83 7.65 -5.98
C ALA A 55 2.77 8.61 -6.74
N PRO A 56 2.81 8.53 -8.08
CA PRO A 56 3.53 9.49 -8.88
C PRO A 56 2.71 10.78 -8.97
N VAL A 57 2.83 11.63 -7.96
CA VAL A 57 2.22 12.97 -7.98
C VAL A 57 3.06 13.85 -8.90
N PRO A 58 2.47 14.50 -9.92
CA PRO A 58 3.19 15.43 -10.78
C PRO A 58 3.73 16.62 -9.97
N ASP A 59 4.85 17.19 -10.43
CA ASP A 59 5.35 18.43 -9.84
C ASP A 59 4.44 19.63 -10.13
N ALA A 60 4.68 20.73 -9.41
CA ALA A 60 3.87 21.93 -9.50
C ALA A 60 3.85 22.56 -10.91
N GLU A 61 4.94 22.40 -11.66
CA GLU A 61 5.05 22.90 -13.03
C GLU A 61 4.15 22.11 -13.97
N THR A 62 4.21 20.79 -13.91
CA THR A 62 3.38 19.87 -14.67
C THR A 62 1.90 20.06 -14.34
N VAL A 63 1.55 20.27 -13.06
CA VAL A 63 0.16 20.57 -12.66
C VAL A 63 -0.33 21.85 -13.35
N LEU A 64 0.49 22.91 -13.38
CA LEU A 64 0.11 24.14 -14.05
C LEU A 64 0.05 23.96 -15.57
N GLU A 65 0.98 23.24 -16.18
CA GLU A 65 0.96 22.87 -17.60
C GLU A 65 -0.36 22.24 -17.98
N ASN A 66 -0.75 21.16 -17.29
CA ASN A 66 -2.00 20.47 -17.53
C ASN A 66 -3.23 21.38 -17.42
N ILE A 67 -3.20 22.34 -16.49
CA ILE A 67 -4.28 23.33 -16.37
C ILE A 67 -4.28 24.26 -17.58
N PHE A 68 -3.13 24.81 -18.00
CA PHE A 68 -3.07 25.76 -19.12
C PHE A 68 -3.24 25.12 -20.49
N GLU A 69 -2.91 23.84 -20.64
CA GLU A 69 -3.11 23.04 -21.85
C GLU A 69 -4.57 22.61 -22.07
N GLY A 70 -5.46 22.87 -21.10
CA GLY A 70 -6.86 22.46 -21.10
C GLY A 70 -7.79 23.14 -22.13
N GLU A 71 -7.34 23.40 -23.35
CA GLU A 71 -8.11 23.98 -24.47
C GLU A 71 -8.88 25.26 -24.10
N TRP A 72 -8.23 26.18 -23.39
CA TRP A 72 -8.84 27.46 -23.01
C TRP A 72 -8.95 28.47 -24.17
N GLU A 73 -8.72 28.05 -25.42
CA GLU A 73 -8.56 28.93 -26.58
C GLU A 73 -9.70 29.95 -26.77
N GLU A 74 -10.93 29.63 -26.34
CA GLU A 74 -12.06 30.58 -26.37
C GLU A 74 -12.07 31.62 -25.25
N TYR A 75 -11.29 31.40 -24.18
CA TYR A 75 -11.18 32.25 -22.98
C TYR A 75 -9.85 32.99 -22.86
N VAL A 76 -8.81 32.57 -23.59
CA VAL A 76 -7.49 33.23 -23.64
C VAL A 76 -7.25 33.89 -24.98
N ASN A 77 -6.83 35.16 -24.95
CA ASN A 77 -6.34 35.85 -26.14
C ASN A 77 -4.81 35.70 -26.25
N GLU A 78 -4.27 36.10 -27.40
CA GLU A 78 -2.84 36.06 -27.72
C GLU A 78 -1.93 36.83 -26.73
N ASN A 79 -2.52 37.68 -25.88
CA ASN A 79 -1.84 38.49 -24.87
C ASN A 79 -1.97 37.92 -23.45
N TRP A 80 -2.28 36.63 -23.30
CA TRP A 80 -2.43 36.00 -22.00
C TRP A 80 -1.15 36.20 -21.16
N PRO A 81 -1.23 36.76 -19.94
CA PRO A 81 -0.05 37.14 -19.15
C PRO A 81 0.77 35.97 -18.58
N GLY A 82 0.54 34.74 -19.03
CA GLY A 82 1.25 33.55 -18.55
C GLY A 82 0.96 33.21 -17.09
N ARG A 83 1.80 32.36 -16.50
CA ARG A 83 1.70 31.92 -15.10
C ARG A 83 2.20 33.03 -14.18
N SER A 84 1.40 33.44 -13.19
CA SER A 84 1.86 34.38 -12.16
C SER A 84 2.69 33.68 -11.08
N ILE A 85 3.57 34.42 -10.39
CA ILE A 85 4.34 33.90 -9.23
C ILE A 85 3.41 33.29 -8.18
N ARG A 86 2.25 33.92 -7.95
CA ARG A 86 1.26 33.42 -6.98
C ARG A 86 0.66 32.08 -7.41
N MET A 87 0.43 31.87 -8.70
CA MET A 87 -0.04 30.57 -9.22
C MET A 87 1.00 29.47 -8.99
N SER A 88 2.27 29.76 -9.27
CA SER A 88 3.38 28.82 -8.99
C SER A 88 3.48 28.45 -7.51
N GLN A 89 3.35 29.44 -6.61
CA GLN A 89 3.37 29.19 -5.17
C GLN A 89 2.21 28.33 -4.69
N ILE A 90 1.00 28.56 -5.20
CA ILE A 90 -0.18 27.78 -4.83
C ILE A 90 -0.08 26.35 -5.39
N ALA A 91 0.38 26.18 -6.62
CA ALA A 91 0.60 24.85 -7.20
C ALA A 91 1.61 24.04 -6.38
N GLN A 92 2.70 24.69 -5.94
CA GLN A 92 3.68 24.06 -5.05
C GLN A 92 3.05 23.62 -3.73
N GLN A 93 2.29 24.51 -3.06
CA GLN A 93 1.60 24.17 -1.82
C GLN A 93 0.58 23.03 -2.01
N PHE A 94 -0.11 23.00 -3.14
CA PHE A 94 -1.06 21.94 -3.46
C PHE A 94 -0.38 20.59 -3.65
N VAL A 95 0.71 20.53 -4.40
CA VAL A 95 1.49 19.28 -4.59
C VAL A 95 2.07 18.81 -3.26
N GLU A 96 2.59 19.71 -2.44
CA GLU A 96 3.06 19.40 -1.08
C GLU A 96 1.94 18.82 -0.20
N ALA A 97 0.74 19.41 -0.26
CA ALA A 97 -0.43 18.90 0.47
C ALA A 97 -0.83 17.50 -0.02
N ILE A 98 -0.82 17.25 -1.34
CA ILE A 98 -1.07 15.90 -1.87
C ILE A 98 -0.03 14.92 -1.32
N HIS A 99 1.26 15.25 -1.35
CA HIS A 99 2.28 14.35 -0.80
C HIS A 99 2.12 14.07 0.69
N ALA A 100 1.65 15.06 1.47
CA ALA A 100 1.44 14.91 2.90
C ALA A 100 0.16 14.11 3.25
N GLU A 101 -0.90 14.27 2.46
CA GLU A 101 -2.24 13.80 2.82
C GLU A 101 -2.71 12.59 1.99
N PHE A 102 -2.26 12.47 0.74
CA PHE A 102 -2.69 11.42 -0.16
C PHE A 102 -2.07 10.08 0.25
N LYS A 103 -2.95 9.13 0.59
CA LYS A 103 -2.59 7.76 0.91
C LYS A 103 -3.16 6.84 -0.16
N PRO A 104 -2.33 6.32 -1.09
CA PRO A 104 -2.81 5.44 -2.14
C PRO A 104 -3.51 4.21 -1.57
N TRP A 105 -4.61 3.80 -2.21
CA TRP A 105 -5.27 2.55 -1.84
C TRP A 105 -4.45 1.32 -2.28
N VAL A 106 -3.77 1.42 -3.42
CA VAL A 106 -3.01 0.30 -3.97
C VAL A 106 -1.78 0.02 -3.10
N CYS A 107 -1.57 -1.25 -2.79
CA CYS A 107 -0.40 -1.75 -2.08
C CYS A 107 0.49 -2.56 -3.03
N GLU A 108 1.73 -2.76 -2.65
CA GLU A 108 2.64 -3.71 -3.30
C GLU A 108 3.36 -4.55 -2.25
N VAL A 109 3.74 -5.76 -2.65
CA VAL A 109 4.58 -6.65 -1.84
C VAL A 109 5.96 -6.01 -1.68
N VAL A 110 6.38 -5.83 -0.43
CA VAL A 110 7.71 -5.31 -0.08
C VAL A 110 8.59 -6.35 0.61
N THR A 111 7.98 -7.41 1.16
CA THR A 111 8.70 -8.55 1.73
C THR A 111 7.88 -9.84 1.65
N SER A 112 8.54 -10.98 1.75
CA SER A 112 7.93 -12.30 1.84
C SER A 112 8.77 -13.21 2.73
N GLU A 113 8.12 -14.05 3.52
CA GLU A 113 8.77 -14.97 4.45
C GLU A 113 8.07 -16.34 4.38
N GLU A 114 8.84 -17.43 4.40
CA GLU A 114 8.28 -18.77 4.58
C GLU A 114 8.18 -19.09 6.08
N VAL A 115 7.02 -19.60 6.50
CA VAL A 115 6.72 -19.95 7.89
C VAL A 115 6.39 -21.44 7.95
N ASP A 116 7.12 -22.18 8.79
CA ASP A 116 6.75 -23.56 9.15
C ASP A 116 5.54 -23.52 10.09
N VAL A 117 4.47 -24.17 9.68
CA VAL A 117 3.19 -24.12 10.39
C VAL A 117 3.28 -24.82 11.75
N ALA A 118 4.02 -25.92 11.85
CA ALA A 118 4.11 -26.70 13.08
C ALA A 118 4.95 -25.95 14.14
N GLU A 119 6.07 -25.34 13.73
CA GLU A 119 6.89 -24.49 14.57
C GLU A 119 6.09 -23.28 15.06
N TRP A 120 5.41 -22.58 14.14
CA TRP A 120 4.61 -21.41 14.47
C TRP A 120 3.49 -21.73 15.48
N ILE A 121 2.78 -22.85 15.31
CA ILE A 121 1.74 -23.30 16.27
C ILE A 121 2.36 -23.60 17.65
N ALA A 122 3.51 -24.27 17.69
CA ALA A 122 4.16 -24.64 18.94
C ALA A 122 4.56 -23.41 19.77
N GLU A 123 4.98 -22.34 19.08
CA GLU A 123 5.40 -21.07 19.69
C GLU A 123 4.22 -20.20 20.11
N ASN A 124 3.25 -20.00 19.23
CA ASN A 124 2.19 -19.00 19.43
C ASN A 124 0.98 -19.55 20.18
N ARG A 125 0.78 -20.88 20.18
CA ARG A 125 -0.32 -21.57 20.87
C ARG A 125 -1.69 -20.88 20.65
N PRO A 126 -2.14 -20.76 19.39
CA PRO A 126 -3.38 -20.08 19.09
C PRO A 126 -4.57 -20.73 19.81
N THR A 127 -5.45 -19.89 20.38
CA THR A 127 -6.54 -20.35 21.27
C THR A 127 -7.62 -21.16 20.55
N TRP A 128 -7.90 -20.86 19.27
CA TRP A 128 -8.88 -21.59 18.45
C TRP A 128 -8.53 -23.07 18.23
N LEU A 129 -7.28 -23.45 18.47
CA LEU A 129 -6.77 -24.82 18.35
C LEU A 129 -7.10 -25.65 19.61
N GLU A 130 -7.29 -25.01 20.77
CA GLU A 130 -7.74 -25.67 22.00
C GLU A 130 -9.22 -26.08 21.88
N ASP A 131 -10.06 -25.19 21.36
CA ASP A 131 -11.50 -25.41 21.16
C ASP A 131 -11.85 -26.56 20.18
N ARG A 132 -10.90 -26.95 19.32
CA ARG A 132 -11.07 -28.06 18.36
C ARG A 132 -10.68 -29.42 18.94
N LYS A 133 -9.81 -29.48 19.94
CA LYS A 133 -9.41 -30.75 20.59
C LYS A 133 -10.53 -31.34 21.44
N ASP A 134 -11.45 -30.52 21.91
CA ASP A 134 -12.62 -30.96 22.69
C ASP A 134 -13.75 -31.55 21.83
N LYS A 135 -13.56 -31.64 20.51
CA LYS A 135 -14.58 -32.13 19.55
C LYS A 135 -14.20 -33.41 18.80
N GLU A 136 -13.05 -34.01 19.10
CA GLU A 136 -12.62 -35.34 18.61
C GLU A 136 -12.87 -36.42 19.67
#